data_AF-A0A0C9QM49-F1
#
_entry.id   AF-A0A0C9QM49-F1
#
_cell.length_a   1.000
_cell.length_b   1.000
_cell.length_c   1.000
_cell.angle_alpha   90.00
_cell.angle_beta   90.00
_cell.angle_gamma   90.00
#
_symmetry.space_group_name_H-M   'P 1'
#
loop_
_entity.id
_entity.type
_entity.pdbx_description
1 polymer ?
#
loop_
_entity_poly.entity_id
_entity_poly.type
_entity_poly.pdbx_seq_one_letter_code
_entity_poly.pdbx_strand_id
1 'polypeptide(L)'
;MSRNTWFFFTLIISPIIHLSQVASQCGGFAIKRDDKLVLYRITLNTYWTRIRFPKHYPDQRVPQFGKLIGRTHDRTYSLYRLGTRLNAGITQYIETGETRGLASEGNSPSVLDSFTGSAITRGEGTSTTRAFLDSNHTVVSAVARIIPSPDWFVGVDSFQLCIDGDWIDSVTVELDPLDAGTNEGLTFTSLMQRTWPQSLAYRITSRYPGHPAASFNYPNLPRLPPIATLTFTKVRKLLDPYPDPRFHLTFFSAIVIFPVEGVHIGQGLPRGRC
;
A
#
# COMPACT_ATOMS: atom_id res chain seq x y z
N MET A 1 45.91 48.83 46.77
CA MET A 1 44.70 49.64 46.50
C MET A 1 44.22 49.34 45.08
N SER A 2 43.02 48.76 45.00
CA SER A 2 42.12 48.53 43.85
C SER A 2 42.54 48.94 42.43
N ARG A 3 42.54 47.98 41.49
CA ARG A 3 42.13 48.21 40.09
C ARG A 3 41.14 47.13 39.68
N ASN A 4 39.87 47.51 39.57
CA ASN A 4 38.80 46.74 38.94
C ASN A 4 39.04 46.66 37.42
N THR A 5 39.15 45.45 36.88
CA THR A 5 39.04 45.19 35.44
C THR A 5 37.68 44.57 35.15
N TRP A 6 36.83 45.31 34.46
CA TRP A 6 35.56 44.83 33.92
C TRP A 6 35.81 44.08 32.61
N PHE A 7 35.50 42.79 32.55
CA PHE A 7 35.43 42.03 31.29
C PHE A 7 34.03 42.15 30.71
N PHE A 8 33.92 42.78 29.53
CA PHE A 8 32.71 42.74 28.71
C PHE A 8 32.63 41.37 28.01
N PHE A 9 31.63 40.56 28.35
CA PHE A 9 31.23 39.40 27.56
C PHE A 9 30.25 39.84 26.47
N THR A 10 30.71 39.95 25.22
CA THR A 10 29.82 40.02 24.06
C THR A 10 29.28 38.62 23.74
N LEU A 11 27.99 38.42 23.98
CA LEU A 11 27.25 37.21 23.62
C LEU A 11 27.07 37.17 22.10
N ILE A 12 27.78 36.30 21.39
CA ILE A 12 27.57 36.06 19.95
C ILE A 12 26.34 35.16 19.82
N ILE A 13 25.20 35.74 19.48
CA ILE A 13 23.97 35.01 19.16
C ILE A 13 24.16 34.42 17.75
N SER A 14 24.44 33.12 17.68
CA SER A 14 24.46 32.38 16.41
C SER A 14 23.03 32.27 15.87
N PRO A 15 22.75 32.61 14.60
CA PRO A 15 21.43 32.41 14.04
C PRO A 15 21.17 30.91 13.91
N ILE A 16 20.12 30.44 14.59
CA ILE A 16 19.56 29.10 14.38
C ILE A 16 18.97 29.11 12.97
N ILE A 17 19.70 28.51 12.04
CA ILE A 17 19.17 28.23 10.69
C ILE A 17 18.12 27.14 10.89
N HIS A 18 16.86 27.54 10.93
CA HIS A 18 15.75 26.61 10.77
C HIS A 18 15.88 25.98 9.37
N LEU A 19 16.29 24.70 9.33
CA LEU A 19 16.13 23.86 8.15
C LEU A 19 14.62 23.77 7.89
N SER A 20 14.15 24.57 6.94
CA SER A 20 12.80 24.43 6.41
C SER A 20 12.69 23.02 5.84
N GLN A 21 11.72 22.26 6.34
CA GLN A 21 11.35 20.97 5.81
C GLN A 21 11.07 21.14 4.31
N VAL A 22 11.92 20.55 3.47
CA VAL A 22 11.62 20.42 2.05
C VAL A 22 10.50 19.39 1.96
N ALA A 23 9.25 19.86 2.09
CA ALA A 23 8.09 19.06 1.74
C ALA A 23 8.25 18.70 0.26
N SER A 24 8.41 17.41 -0.04
CA SER A 24 8.39 16.89 -1.40
C SER A 24 6.98 17.11 -1.96
N GLN A 25 6.76 18.26 -2.59
CA GLN A 25 5.45 18.67 -3.09
C GLN A 25 5.29 18.18 -4.52
N CYS A 26 4.38 17.23 -4.70
CA CYS A 26 4.10 16.57 -5.98
C CYS A 26 3.00 17.30 -6.73
N GLY A 27 3.26 17.71 -7.97
CA GLY A 27 2.45 18.63 -8.74
C GLY A 27 3.26 19.90 -9.04
N GLY A 28 3.54 20.14 -10.33
CA GLY A 28 4.50 21.14 -10.79
C GLY A 28 4.31 22.56 -10.23
N PHE A 29 5.40 23.33 -10.29
CA PHE A 29 5.61 24.66 -9.68
C PHE A 29 4.62 25.78 -10.06
N ALA A 30 3.64 25.53 -10.93
CA ALA A 30 2.71 26.54 -11.40
C ALA A 30 1.26 26.07 -11.27
N ILE A 31 0.45 26.93 -10.65
CA ILE A 31 -1.01 26.90 -10.45
C ILE A 31 -1.42 26.47 -9.03
N LYS A 32 -2.34 27.27 -8.47
CA LYS A 32 -2.95 27.14 -7.15
C LYS A 32 -3.17 25.68 -6.73
N ARG A 33 -2.77 25.44 -5.49
CA ARG A 33 -2.89 24.20 -4.72
C ARG A 33 -4.34 23.77 -4.59
N ASP A 34 -4.83 23.01 -5.55
CA ASP A 34 -5.89 22.04 -5.31
C ASP A 34 -5.23 20.70 -5.02
N ASP A 35 -5.77 19.95 -4.06
CA ASP A 35 -5.45 18.54 -3.77
C ASP A 35 -5.76 17.67 -5.00
N LYS A 36 -4.92 17.79 -6.03
CA LYS A 36 -5.16 17.15 -7.30
C LYS A 36 -4.87 15.66 -7.16
N LEU A 37 -5.94 14.91 -6.98
CA LEU A 37 -5.89 13.45 -6.99
C LEU A 37 -5.30 12.95 -8.30
N VAL A 38 -4.35 12.02 -8.20
CA VAL A 38 -3.77 11.28 -9.30
C VAL A 38 -4.17 9.84 -9.18
N LEU A 39 -4.78 9.30 -10.23
CA LEU A 39 -5.23 7.91 -10.28
C LEU A 39 -4.13 7.04 -10.89
N TYR A 40 -3.79 5.94 -10.20
CA TYR A 40 -2.92 4.89 -10.74
C TYR A 40 -3.71 3.60 -10.94
N ARG A 41 -3.43 2.91 -12.04
CA ARG A 41 -3.74 1.50 -12.22
C ARG A 41 -2.59 0.70 -11.63
N ILE A 42 -2.94 -0.26 -10.78
CA ILE A 42 -2.00 -1.14 -10.09
C ILE A 42 -2.25 -2.56 -10.59
N THR A 43 -1.23 -3.17 -11.19
CA THR A 43 -1.32 -4.49 -11.81
C THR A 43 -0.29 -5.42 -11.21
N LEU A 44 -0.76 -6.44 -10.50
CA LEU A 44 0.05 -7.58 -10.05
C LEU A 44 0.02 -8.66 -11.13
N ASN A 45 1.18 -9.02 -11.66
CA ASN A 45 1.36 -10.21 -12.47
C ASN A 45 2.17 -11.24 -11.68
N THR A 46 1.74 -12.49 -11.68
CA THR A 46 2.41 -13.57 -10.94
C THR A 46 3.00 -14.59 -11.89
N TYR A 47 4.10 -15.21 -11.49
CA TYR A 47 4.91 -16.11 -12.31
C TYR A 47 5.34 -17.37 -11.54
N TRP A 48 4.53 -17.81 -10.58
CA TRP A 48 4.83 -19.01 -9.82
C TRP A 48 4.43 -20.25 -10.62
N THR A 49 5.35 -20.73 -11.46
CA THR A 49 5.15 -21.90 -12.32
C THR A 49 6.15 -23.01 -12.00
N ARG A 50 5.82 -24.25 -12.37
CA ARG A 50 6.72 -25.41 -12.23
C ARG A 50 8.06 -25.19 -12.92
N ILE A 51 8.07 -24.47 -14.04
CA ILE A 51 9.28 -24.23 -14.82
C ILE A 51 10.20 -23.24 -14.09
N ARG A 52 9.64 -22.16 -13.53
CA ARG A 52 10.43 -21.13 -12.82
C ARG A 52 10.83 -21.56 -11.41
N PHE A 53 9.97 -22.29 -10.72
CA PHE A 53 10.17 -22.76 -9.34
C PHE A 53 9.84 -24.25 -9.23
N PRO A 54 10.71 -25.15 -9.75
CA PRO A 54 10.42 -26.58 -9.81
C PRO A 54 10.48 -27.28 -8.44
N LYS A 55 11.28 -26.76 -7.50
CA LYS A 55 11.47 -27.40 -6.19
C LYS A 55 10.19 -27.34 -5.37
N HIS A 56 9.68 -28.52 -4.99
CA HIS A 56 8.47 -28.69 -4.20
C HIS A 56 7.21 -28.01 -4.77
N TYR A 57 7.15 -27.76 -6.08
CA TYR A 57 5.99 -27.11 -6.68
C TYR A 57 4.70 -27.88 -6.31
N PRO A 58 3.68 -27.22 -5.73
CA PRO A 58 2.60 -27.91 -5.04
C PRO A 58 1.50 -28.37 -6.01
N ASP A 59 1.71 -29.45 -6.77
CA ASP A 59 0.68 -29.94 -7.72
C ASP A 59 -0.64 -30.31 -7.05
N GLN A 60 -0.57 -30.86 -5.84
CA GLN A 60 -1.72 -31.33 -5.09
C GLN A 60 -2.50 -30.18 -4.42
N ARG A 61 -1.92 -28.98 -4.36
CA ARG A 61 -2.54 -27.78 -3.80
C ARG A 61 -2.31 -26.62 -4.75
N VAL A 62 -3.31 -26.31 -5.56
CA VAL A 62 -3.24 -25.32 -6.64
C VAL A 62 -2.51 -24.05 -6.16
N PRO A 63 -1.30 -23.76 -6.70
CA PRO A 63 -0.56 -22.55 -6.37
C PRO A 63 -1.37 -21.33 -6.78
N GLN A 64 -1.40 -20.32 -5.92
CA GLN A 64 -2.32 -19.20 -5.95
C GLN A 64 -1.72 -17.98 -5.26
N PHE A 65 -2.32 -16.82 -5.48
CA PHE A 65 -2.04 -15.61 -4.72
C PHE A 65 -3.34 -15.06 -4.13
N GLY A 66 -3.26 -14.63 -2.87
CA GLY A 66 -4.37 -13.95 -2.20
C GLY A 66 -4.80 -12.67 -2.90
N LYS A 67 -5.87 -12.05 -2.42
CA LYS A 67 -6.30 -10.72 -2.90
C LYS A 67 -5.14 -9.75 -2.80
N LEU A 68 -4.85 -8.99 -3.85
CA LEU A 68 -3.92 -7.87 -3.75
C LEU A 68 -4.54 -6.83 -2.80
N ILE A 69 -3.87 -6.49 -1.71
CA ILE A 69 -4.32 -5.45 -0.79
C ILE A 69 -3.24 -4.39 -0.72
N GLY A 70 -3.63 -3.11 -0.68
CA GLY A 70 -2.66 -2.06 -0.48
C GLY A 70 -3.30 -0.74 -0.11
N ARG A 71 -2.41 0.23 0.11
CA ARG A 71 -2.74 1.58 0.55
C ARG A 71 -1.86 2.61 -0.11
N THR A 72 -2.44 3.78 -0.34
CA THR A 72 -1.69 5.00 -0.62
C THR A 72 -1.65 5.82 0.66
N HIS A 73 -0.47 6.31 1.01
CA HIS A 73 -0.23 6.85 2.34
C HIS A 73 0.96 7.83 2.37
N ASP A 74 1.14 8.50 3.49
CA ASP A 74 2.29 9.34 3.79
C ASP A 74 3.45 8.49 4.37
N ARG A 75 4.56 9.12 4.79
CA ARG A 75 5.73 8.40 5.32
C ARG A 75 5.59 7.92 6.78
N THR A 76 4.52 8.31 7.46
CA THR A 76 4.27 7.95 8.87
C THR A 76 3.53 6.62 9.01
N TYR A 77 2.77 6.23 7.98
CA TYR A 77 2.14 4.92 7.90
C TYR A 77 3.08 3.83 7.37
N SER A 78 2.90 2.60 7.85
CA SER A 78 3.54 1.40 7.30
C SER A 78 2.54 0.24 7.29
N LEU A 79 2.40 -0.41 6.14
CA LEU A 79 1.60 -1.63 5.99
C LEU A 79 2.34 -2.86 6.54
N TYR A 80 3.63 -2.94 6.24
CA TYR A 80 4.59 -3.89 6.77
C TYR A 80 6.00 -3.30 6.60
N ARG A 81 6.99 -3.84 7.32
CA ARG A 81 8.40 -3.43 7.17
C ARG A 81 9.29 -4.65 7.35
N LEU A 82 10.24 -4.84 6.44
CA LEU A 82 11.27 -5.88 6.63
C LEU A 82 12.19 -5.49 7.80
N GLY A 83 12.62 -6.49 8.57
CA GLY A 83 13.41 -6.29 9.78
C GLY A 83 12.60 -5.87 11.01
N THR A 84 11.26 -5.85 10.93
CA THR A 84 10.38 -5.59 12.08
C THR A 84 9.43 -6.76 12.32
N ARG A 85 8.82 -6.78 13.51
CA ARG A 85 7.65 -7.62 13.77
C ARG A 85 6.45 -7.05 13.03
N LEU A 86 5.69 -7.91 12.38
CA LEU A 86 4.46 -7.52 11.72
C LEU A 86 3.33 -7.40 12.75
N ASN A 87 2.43 -6.45 12.55
CA ASN A 87 1.26 -6.28 13.41
C ASN A 87 0.24 -7.43 13.22
N ALA A 88 -0.79 -7.46 14.06
CA ALA A 88 -1.78 -8.53 14.05
C ALA A 88 -2.62 -8.55 12.75
N GLY A 89 -3.02 -7.38 12.22
CA GLY A 89 -3.85 -7.31 11.04
C GLY A 89 -3.18 -7.88 9.79
N ILE A 90 -1.94 -7.45 9.51
CA ILE A 90 -1.19 -7.96 8.35
C ILE A 90 -0.78 -9.41 8.53
N THR A 91 -0.42 -9.83 9.76
CA THR A 91 -0.10 -11.24 10.06
C THR A 91 -1.31 -12.13 9.77
N GLN A 92 -2.50 -11.73 10.20
CA GLN A 92 -3.73 -12.51 9.99
C GLN A 92 -4.05 -12.66 8.49
N TYR A 93 -3.89 -11.59 7.72
CA TYR A 93 -4.05 -11.64 6.27
C TYR A 93 -3.00 -12.56 5.63
N ILE A 94 -1.73 -12.42 6.02
CA ILE A 94 -0.65 -13.23 5.46
C ILE A 94 -0.84 -14.71 5.79
N GLU A 95 -1.34 -15.10 6.96
CA GLU A 95 -1.51 -16.52 7.32
C GLU A 95 -2.82 -17.15 6.81
N THR A 96 -3.91 -16.38 6.81
CA THR A 96 -5.26 -16.95 6.61
C THR A 96 -6.05 -16.29 5.48
N GLY A 97 -5.62 -15.12 5.01
CA GLY A 97 -6.35 -14.31 4.04
C GLY A 97 -7.48 -13.47 4.63
N GLU A 98 -7.70 -13.49 5.95
CA GLU A 98 -8.67 -12.63 6.64
C GLU A 98 -8.20 -11.17 6.62
N THR A 99 -9.10 -10.25 6.24
CA THR A 99 -8.78 -8.84 5.98
C THR A 99 -9.35 -7.89 7.03
N ARG A 100 -10.17 -8.38 7.96
CA ARG A 100 -10.85 -7.54 8.96
C ARG A 100 -9.86 -6.71 9.80
N GLY A 101 -8.76 -7.31 10.25
CA GLY A 101 -7.73 -6.60 11.03
C GLY A 101 -7.04 -5.49 10.25
N LEU A 102 -6.83 -5.67 8.94
CA LEU A 102 -6.27 -4.63 8.08
C LEU A 102 -7.20 -3.42 8.01
N ALA A 103 -8.51 -3.62 7.84
CA ALA A 103 -9.47 -2.52 7.71
C ALA A 103 -9.39 -1.53 8.89
N SER A 104 -9.31 -2.03 10.12
CA SER A 104 -9.17 -1.19 11.32
C SER A 104 -7.86 -0.39 11.36
N GLU A 105 -6.76 -0.97 10.89
CA GLU A 105 -5.44 -0.33 10.89
C GLU A 105 -5.31 0.77 9.82
N GLY A 106 -6.25 0.85 8.87
CA GLY A 106 -6.22 1.82 7.78
C GLY A 106 -6.96 3.11 8.04
N ASN A 107 -7.70 3.17 9.13
CA ASN A 107 -8.49 4.35 9.47
C ASN A 107 -7.58 5.38 10.15
N SER A 108 -6.72 6.03 9.36
CA SER A 108 -5.75 7.01 9.82
C SER A 108 -5.64 8.17 8.83
N PRO A 109 -5.43 9.42 9.28
CA PRO A 109 -5.16 10.55 8.39
C PRO A 109 -3.91 10.38 7.52
N SER A 110 -3.02 9.44 7.87
CA SER A 110 -1.83 9.10 7.10
C SER A 110 -2.11 8.22 5.88
N VAL A 111 -3.34 7.73 5.71
CA VAL A 111 -3.77 6.87 4.61
C VAL A 111 -4.83 7.61 3.80
N LEU A 112 -4.62 7.73 2.49
CA LEU A 112 -5.57 8.36 1.58
C LEU A 112 -6.57 7.35 1.00
N ASP A 113 -6.06 6.28 0.42
CA ASP A 113 -6.87 5.28 -0.26
C ASP A 113 -6.47 3.86 0.18
N SER A 114 -7.46 2.99 0.32
CA SER A 114 -7.29 1.56 0.57
C SER A 114 -7.89 0.79 -0.60
N PHE A 115 -7.03 0.10 -1.35
CA PHE A 115 -7.43 -0.59 -2.57
C PHE A 115 -7.33 -2.11 -2.40
N THR A 116 -8.12 -2.82 -3.20
CA THR A 116 -8.09 -4.28 -3.27
C THR A 116 -8.23 -4.73 -4.71
N GLY A 117 -7.39 -5.68 -5.12
CA GLY A 117 -7.52 -6.44 -6.36
C GLY A 117 -7.98 -7.87 -6.08
N SER A 118 -8.57 -8.50 -7.10
CA SER A 118 -9.00 -9.90 -7.05
C SER A 118 -7.85 -10.84 -6.70
N ALA A 119 -8.16 -11.97 -6.04
CA ALA A 119 -7.19 -13.05 -5.86
C ALA A 119 -6.85 -13.71 -7.21
N ILE A 120 -5.67 -14.29 -7.31
CA ILE A 120 -5.22 -15.02 -8.51
C ILE A 120 -5.29 -16.52 -8.20
N THR A 121 -6.18 -17.22 -8.91
CA THR A 121 -6.54 -18.62 -8.63
C THR A 121 -5.59 -19.65 -9.24
N ARG A 122 -4.49 -19.20 -9.84
CA ARG A 122 -3.37 -20.02 -10.32
C ARG A 122 -2.03 -19.34 -9.99
N GLY A 123 -0.94 -20.06 -10.13
CA GLY A 123 0.40 -19.53 -9.85
C GLY A 123 0.84 -18.45 -10.85
N GLU A 124 0.28 -18.47 -12.06
CA GLU A 124 0.41 -17.42 -13.06
C GLU A 124 -0.96 -16.78 -13.33
N GLY A 125 -0.98 -15.45 -13.37
CA GLY A 125 -2.17 -14.67 -13.66
C GLY A 125 -1.97 -13.19 -13.34
N THR A 126 -3.06 -12.45 -13.45
CA THR A 126 -3.06 -11.00 -13.30
C THR A 126 -4.19 -10.55 -12.39
N SER A 127 -3.88 -9.62 -11.49
CA SER A 127 -4.86 -8.87 -10.70
C SER A 127 -4.64 -7.38 -10.94
N THR A 128 -5.72 -6.66 -11.20
CA THR A 128 -5.66 -5.22 -11.44
C THR A 128 -6.64 -4.50 -10.52
N THR A 129 -6.20 -3.35 -10.01
CA THR A 129 -7.02 -2.44 -9.21
C THR A 129 -6.56 -1.00 -9.47
N ARG A 130 -7.18 -0.04 -8.78
CA ARG A 130 -6.85 1.38 -8.90
C ARG A 130 -6.76 2.01 -7.52
N ALA A 131 -5.94 3.05 -7.41
CA ALA A 131 -5.83 3.83 -6.19
C ALA A 131 -5.55 5.30 -6.51
N PHE A 132 -6.07 6.18 -5.66
CA PHE A 132 -5.77 7.61 -5.71
C PHE A 132 -4.56 7.94 -4.84
N LEU A 133 -3.75 8.89 -5.31
CA LEU A 133 -2.65 9.53 -4.58
C LEU A 133 -2.83 11.04 -4.63
N ASP A 134 -2.26 11.75 -3.66
CA ASP A 134 -2.18 13.22 -3.63
C ASP A 134 -0.79 13.69 -3.20
N SER A 135 -0.59 15.01 -3.06
CA SER A 135 0.69 15.58 -2.66
C SER A 135 1.14 15.25 -1.23
N ASN A 136 0.22 14.84 -0.35
CA ASN A 136 0.51 14.44 1.03
C ASN A 136 0.74 12.91 1.15
N HIS A 137 0.15 12.14 0.24
CA HIS A 137 0.13 10.67 0.24
C HIS A 137 0.75 10.13 -1.05
N THR A 138 2.07 10.35 -1.18
CA THR A 138 2.84 10.09 -2.40
C THR A 138 3.39 8.67 -2.50
N VAL A 139 3.16 7.87 -1.46
CA VAL A 139 3.74 6.55 -1.24
C VAL A 139 2.67 5.47 -1.37
N VAL A 140 3.03 4.30 -1.89
CA VAL A 140 2.16 3.12 -1.98
C VAL A 140 2.81 1.89 -1.32
N SER A 141 2.02 1.17 -0.53
CA SER A 141 2.37 -0.17 -0.04
C SER A 141 1.33 -1.17 -0.50
N ALA A 142 1.77 -2.38 -0.87
CA ALA A 142 0.88 -3.44 -1.32
C ALA A 142 1.42 -4.82 -0.95
N VAL A 143 0.51 -5.78 -0.77
CA VAL A 143 0.79 -7.14 -0.33
C VAL A 143 -0.12 -8.15 -1.04
N ALA A 144 0.40 -9.35 -1.30
CA ALA A 144 -0.39 -10.52 -1.67
C ALA A 144 0.19 -11.78 -1.02
N ARG A 145 -0.62 -12.56 -0.31
CA ARG A 145 -0.22 -13.87 0.28
C ARG A 145 0.10 -14.88 -0.82
N ILE A 146 1.14 -15.70 -0.62
CA ILE A 146 1.46 -16.87 -1.46
C ILE A 146 0.67 -18.07 -0.91
N ILE A 147 -0.02 -18.83 -1.77
CA ILE A 147 -0.91 -19.91 -1.34
C ILE A 147 -0.63 -21.18 -2.16
N PRO A 148 -0.32 -22.33 -1.53
CA PRO A 148 -0.12 -22.52 -0.10
C PRO A 148 1.26 -21.99 0.34
N SER A 149 1.30 -21.46 1.56
CA SER A 149 2.54 -21.17 2.27
C SER A 149 2.28 -21.13 3.78
N PRO A 150 3.33 -21.30 4.61
CA PRO A 150 3.24 -21.08 6.05
C PRO A 150 2.75 -19.66 6.36
N ASP A 151 3.55 -18.67 5.98
CA ASP A 151 3.33 -17.24 6.23
C ASP A 151 4.04 -16.37 5.16
N TRP A 152 4.13 -16.87 3.92
CA TRP A 152 4.86 -16.20 2.86
C TRP A 152 3.96 -15.28 2.02
N PHE A 153 4.55 -14.19 1.55
CA PHE A 153 3.86 -13.17 0.78
C PHE A 153 4.79 -12.51 -0.24
N VAL A 154 4.21 -11.68 -1.10
CA VAL A 154 4.94 -10.74 -1.97
C VAL A 154 4.40 -9.34 -1.73
N GLY A 155 5.20 -8.31 -1.97
CA GLY A 155 4.72 -6.94 -1.82
C GLY A 155 5.77 -5.87 -2.06
N VAL A 156 5.32 -4.63 -1.97
CA VAL A 156 6.17 -3.44 -1.86
C VAL A 156 5.78 -2.68 -0.60
N ASP A 157 6.77 -2.14 0.09
CA ASP A 157 6.60 -1.30 1.26
C ASP A 157 7.13 0.09 0.93
N SER A 158 6.27 1.08 1.15
CA SER A 158 6.61 2.49 1.06
C SER A 158 7.24 2.90 -0.29
N PHE A 159 6.70 2.42 -1.41
CA PHE A 159 7.20 2.74 -2.74
C PHE A 159 6.77 4.15 -3.18
N GLN A 160 7.73 5.02 -3.51
CA GLN A 160 7.48 6.41 -3.89
C GLN A 160 7.07 6.53 -5.36
N LEU A 161 5.89 7.10 -5.63
CA LEU A 161 5.38 7.32 -6.99
C LEU A 161 5.54 8.76 -7.50
N CYS A 162 6.12 9.63 -6.67
CA CYS A 162 6.46 10.99 -7.06
C CYS A 162 7.92 11.32 -6.73
N ILE A 163 8.67 11.75 -7.73
CA ILE A 163 10.09 12.06 -7.61
C ILE A 163 10.29 13.49 -8.12
N ASP A 164 10.98 14.31 -7.33
CA ASP A 164 11.31 15.70 -7.68
C ASP A 164 10.10 16.57 -8.08
N GLY A 165 8.93 16.26 -7.49
CA GLY A 165 7.68 16.96 -7.74
C GLY A 165 6.85 16.40 -8.88
N ASP A 166 7.35 15.40 -9.60
CA ASP A 166 6.68 14.79 -10.74
C ASP A 166 6.19 13.36 -10.46
N TRP A 167 4.95 13.10 -10.87
CA TRP A 167 4.33 11.78 -10.78
C TRP A 167 4.84 10.86 -11.89
N ILE A 168 5.35 9.69 -11.51
CA ILE A 168 5.89 8.68 -12.42
C ILE A 168 4.79 8.16 -13.35
N ASP A 169 4.99 8.22 -14.67
CA ASP A 169 3.97 7.76 -15.63
C ASP A 169 3.75 6.24 -15.57
N SER A 170 4.84 5.45 -15.50
CA SER A 170 4.75 4.01 -15.29
C SER A 170 6.02 3.45 -14.69
N VAL A 171 5.89 2.47 -13.80
CA VAL A 171 7.02 1.74 -13.22
C VAL A 171 6.62 0.33 -12.84
N THR A 172 7.52 -0.63 -13.05
CA THR A 172 7.34 -2.04 -12.70
C THR A 172 8.40 -2.45 -11.69
N VAL A 173 7.96 -3.07 -10.61
CA VAL A 173 8.80 -3.58 -9.52
C VAL A 173 8.78 -5.10 -9.55
N GLU A 174 9.95 -5.73 -9.63
CA GLU A 174 10.10 -7.18 -9.43
C GLU A 174 9.94 -7.52 -7.94
N LEU A 175 9.13 -8.54 -7.64
CA LEU A 175 8.85 -8.97 -6.27
C LEU A 175 9.56 -10.29 -5.97
N ASP A 176 10.19 -10.32 -4.80
CA ASP A 176 10.73 -11.53 -4.19
C ASP A 176 9.72 -12.09 -3.16
N PRO A 177 9.76 -13.40 -2.87
CA PRO A 177 9.04 -13.95 -1.73
C PRO A 177 9.57 -13.37 -0.41
N LEU A 178 8.65 -13.05 0.49
CA LEU A 178 8.89 -12.50 1.81
C LEU A 178 8.27 -13.44 2.85
N ASP A 179 8.89 -13.50 4.02
CA ASP A 179 8.46 -14.29 5.17
C ASP A 179 8.00 -13.33 6.29
N ALA A 180 6.86 -13.63 6.91
CA ALA A 180 6.29 -12.77 7.96
C ALA A 180 6.95 -12.96 9.33
N GLY A 181 7.71 -14.04 9.52
CA GLY A 181 8.32 -14.42 10.78
C GLY A 181 7.30 -14.92 11.81
N THR A 182 6.16 -15.48 11.38
CA THR A 182 5.09 -15.94 12.28
C THR A 182 4.90 -17.46 12.22
N ASN A 183 5.47 -18.12 11.22
CA ASN A 183 5.44 -19.56 11.04
C ASN A 183 6.81 -20.13 10.60
N GLU A 184 7.27 -21.20 11.25
CA GLU A 184 8.59 -21.80 11.00
C GLU A 184 8.60 -22.83 9.85
N GLY A 185 7.47 -23.02 9.17
CA GLY A 185 7.37 -23.95 8.05
C GLY A 185 8.39 -23.67 6.94
N LEU A 186 9.13 -24.69 6.50
CA LEU A 186 10.15 -24.55 5.47
C LEU A 186 9.64 -24.80 4.04
N THR A 187 8.47 -25.43 3.89
CA THR A 187 7.91 -25.81 2.59
C THR A 187 6.54 -25.18 2.37
N PHE A 188 6.13 -25.05 1.09
CA PHE A 188 4.82 -24.50 0.72
C PHE A 188 3.65 -25.15 1.46
N THR A 189 3.74 -26.45 1.73
CA THR A 189 2.68 -27.25 2.35
C THR A 189 3.03 -27.73 3.75
N SER A 190 4.01 -27.10 4.40
CA SER A 190 4.34 -27.39 5.80
C SER A 190 3.11 -27.15 6.68
N LEU A 191 2.97 -27.98 7.72
CA LEU A 191 1.96 -27.76 8.75
C LEU A 191 2.22 -26.44 9.47
N MET A 192 1.17 -25.86 10.05
CA MET A 192 1.29 -24.63 10.83
C MET A 192 2.19 -24.85 12.05
N GLN A 193 3.30 -24.12 12.12
CA GLN A 193 4.27 -24.17 13.22
C GLN A 193 4.56 -22.74 13.69
N ARG A 194 3.86 -22.29 14.73
CA ARG A 194 3.96 -20.90 15.20
C ARG A 194 5.35 -20.61 15.82
N THR A 195 6.15 -19.80 15.14
CA THR A 195 6.54 -18.43 15.54
C THR A 195 6.45 -17.96 17.00
N TRP A 196 7.17 -18.48 18.02
CA TRP A 196 7.12 -17.87 19.38
C TRP A 196 8.47 -17.67 20.10
N PRO A 197 8.82 -16.43 20.49
CA PRO A 197 8.15 -15.18 20.13
C PRO A 197 8.16 -14.98 18.61
N GLN A 198 7.22 -14.19 18.06
CA GLN A 198 7.23 -13.84 16.63
C GLN A 198 8.65 -13.43 16.21
N SER A 199 9.08 -13.73 15.00
CA SER A 199 10.36 -13.31 14.43
C SER A 199 10.22 -11.97 13.67
N LEU A 200 11.26 -11.54 12.97
CA LEU A 200 11.23 -10.35 12.10
C LEU A 200 10.82 -10.78 10.70
N ALA A 201 10.05 -9.96 10.00
CA ALA A 201 9.79 -10.19 8.58
C ALA A 201 11.09 -10.05 7.78
N TYR A 202 11.31 -10.94 6.82
CA TYR A 202 12.55 -10.96 6.04
C TYR A 202 12.31 -11.36 4.59
N ARG A 203 13.29 -11.07 3.73
CA ARG A 203 13.29 -11.47 2.32
C ARG A 203 13.79 -12.91 2.20
N ILE A 204 13.00 -13.76 1.57
CA ILE A 204 13.43 -15.10 1.18
C ILE A 204 14.28 -14.95 -0.08
N THR A 205 15.47 -15.56 -0.08
CA THR A 205 16.40 -15.54 -1.22
C THR A 205 16.70 -16.97 -1.67
N SER A 206 17.49 -17.12 -2.73
CA SER A 206 17.92 -18.44 -3.21
C SER A 206 18.77 -19.21 -2.20
N ARG A 207 19.30 -18.53 -1.16
CA ARG A 207 20.19 -19.10 -0.14
C ARG A 207 19.76 -18.82 1.31
N TYR A 208 18.65 -18.12 1.50
CA TYR A 208 18.14 -17.77 2.83
C TYR A 208 16.61 -17.96 2.90
N PRO A 209 16.06 -18.75 3.85
CA PRO A 209 16.79 -19.47 4.89
C PRO A 209 17.68 -20.59 4.32
N GLY A 210 18.86 -20.76 4.91
CA GLY A 210 19.92 -21.65 4.42
C GLY A 210 19.69 -23.14 4.66
N HIS A 211 18.44 -23.60 4.60
CA HIS A 211 18.06 -24.98 4.90
C HIS A 211 17.79 -25.78 3.61
N PRO A 212 18.35 -26.99 3.41
CA PRO A 212 18.16 -27.78 2.19
C PRO A 212 16.69 -28.09 1.87
N ALA A 213 15.84 -28.27 2.88
CA ALA A 213 14.40 -28.51 2.69
C ALA A 213 13.61 -27.25 2.31
N ALA A 214 14.17 -26.04 2.44
CA ALA A 214 13.43 -24.82 2.16
C ALA A 214 12.99 -24.74 0.69
N SER A 215 11.71 -24.46 0.44
CA SER A 215 11.13 -24.46 -0.92
C SER A 215 11.84 -23.53 -1.89
N PHE A 216 12.32 -22.38 -1.40
CA PHE A 216 13.04 -21.38 -2.20
C PHE A 216 14.57 -21.50 -2.12
N ASN A 217 15.11 -22.55 -1.49
CA ASN A 217 16.56 -22.75 -1.49
C ASN A 217 17.03 -23.40 -2.80
N TYR A 218 17.58 -22.56 -3.67
CA TYR A 218 18.22 -22.88 -4.95
C TYR A 218 19.68 -22.43 -4.90
N PRO A 219 20.58 -23.19 -4.25
CA PRO A 219 21.92 -22.72 -3.91
C PRO A 219 22.79 -22.37 -5.13
N ASN A 220 22.46 -22.94 -6.30
CA ASN A 220 23.16 -22.68 -7.56
C ASN A 220 22.69 -21.41 -8.28
N LEU A 221 21.59 -20.78 -7.83
CA LEU A 221 21.12 -19.53 -8.39
C LEU A 221 21.69 -18.33 -7.63
N PRO A 222 22.20 -17.29 -8.33
CA PRO A 222 22.68 -16.07 -7.68
C PRO A 222 21.54 -15.27 -7.03
N ARG A 223 20.35 -15.30 -7.63
CA ARG A 223 19.09 -14.77 -7.10
C ARG A 223 17.93 -15.62 -7.60
N LEU A 224 16.80 -15.55 -6.92
CA LEU A 224 15.56 -16.13 -7.43
C LEU A 224 15.11 -15.38 -8.70
N PRO A 225 14.49 -16.07 -9.68
CA PRO A 225 13.71 -15.36 -10.68
C PRO A 225 12.54 -14.63 -9.99
N PRO A 226 12.03 -13.52 -10.56
CA PRO A 226 10.86 -12.84 -10.00
C PRO A 226 9.67 -13.80 -9.92
N ILE A 227 9.08 -13.90 -8.72
CA ILE A 227 7.87 -14.69 -8.51
C ILE A 227 6.60 -13.90 -8.89
N ALA A 228 6.70 -12.57 -8.87
CA ALA A 228 5.67 -11.65 -9.32
C ALA A 228 6.29 -10.29 -9.71
N THR A 229 5.50 -9.46 -10.38
CA THR A 229 5.80 -8.04 -10.59
C THR A 229 4.60 -7.19 -10.24
N LEU A 230 4.84 -6.01 -9.69
CA LEU A 230 3.81 -5.01 -9.45
C LEU A 230 4.08 -3.80 -10.35
N THR A 231 3.11 -3.49 -11.21
CA THR A 231 3.20 -2.35 -12.15
C THR A 231 2.25 -1.27 -11.71
N PHE A 232 2.77 -0.05 -11.60
CA PHE A 232 2.01 1.17 -11.35
C PHE A 232 1.99 1.97 -12.64
N THR A 233 0.80 2.29 -13.15
CA THR A 233 0.64 3.12 -14.35
C THR A 233 -0.32 4.26 -14.06
N LYS A 234 0.15 5.49 -14.22
CA LYS A 234 -0.65 6.70 -14.07
C LYS A 234 -1.75 6.73 -15.13
N VAL A 235 -2.99 6.90 -14.71
CA VAL A 235 -4.17 6.95 -15.58
C VAL A 235 -4.34 8.37 -16.10
N ARG A 236 -4.22 8.57 -17.42
CA ARG A 236 -4.32 9.90 -18.05
C ARG A 236 -5.76 10.31 -18.42
N LYS A 237 -6.69 9.36 -18.52
CA LYS A 237 -8.12 9.60 -18.79
C LYS A 237 -8.97 8.70 -17.89
N LEU A 238 -9.96 9.29 -17.20
CA LEU A 238 -10.90 8.58 -16.31
C LEU A 238 -11.74 7.50 -17.02
N LEU A 239 -11.76 7.49 -18.36
CA LEU A 239 -12.54 6.58 -19.21
C LEU A 239 -11.75 5.37 -19.74
N ASP A 240 -10.59 5.03 -19.17
CA ASP A 240 -9.92 3.76 -19.48
C ASP A 240 -10.87 2.59 -19.10
N PRO A 241 -11.35 1.78 -20.07
CA PRO A 241 -12.39 0.77 -19.82
C PRO A 241 -11.89 -0.25 -18.79
N TYR A 242 -12.66 -0.39 -17.71
CA TYR A 242 -12.38 -1.28 -16.60
C TYR A 242 -13.33 -2.49 -16.67
N PRO A 243 -12.83 -3.73 -16.56
CA PRO A 243 -13.69 -4.90 -16.39
C PRO A 243 -13.93 -5.12 -14.90
N ASP A 244 -14.87 -4.40 -14.29
CA ASP A 244 -15.37 -4.76 -12.95
C ASP A 244 -16.84 -4.36 -12.79
N PRO A 245 -17.70 -5.33 -12.44
CA PRO A 245 -19.14 -5.11 -12.30
C PRO A 245 -19.57 -4.33 -11.05
N ARG A 246 -18.66 -3.80 -10.20
CA ARG A 246 -19.06 -3.19 -8.90
C ARG A 246 -18.91 -1.68 -8.77
N PHE A 247 -18.48 -0.97 -9.80
CA PHE A 247 -18.44 0.50 -9.74
C PHE A 247 -19.79 1.12 -10.09
N HIS A 248 -20.73 1.09 -9.14
CA HIS A 248 -21.77 2.13 -9.09
C HIS A 248 -21.15 3.38 -8.47
N LEU A 249 -20.74 4.32 -9.32
CA LEU A 249 -20.40 5.68 -8.91
C LEU A 249 -21.70 6.38 -8.47
N THR A 250 -22.04 6.37 -7.19
CA THR A 250 -22.95 7.37 -6.63
C THR A 250 -22.19 8.68 -6.48
N PHE A 251 -22.12 9.47 -7.55
CA PHE A 251 -21.85 10.90 -7.45
C PHE A 251 -23.08 11.56 -6.82
N PHE A 252 -23.03 11.83 -5.52
CA PHE A 252 -23.92 12.85 -4.96
C PHE A 252 -23.40 14.22 -5.41
N SER A 253 -23.95 14.72 -6.51
CA SER A 253 -23.81 16.12 -6.89
C SER A 253 -24.69 16.93 -5.94
N ALA A 254 -24.12 17.44 -4.85
CA ALA A 254 -24.78 18.41 -3.99
C ALA A 254 -24.62 19.81 -4.62
N ILE A 255 -25.49 20.12 -5.57
CA ILE A 255 -25.82 21.50 -5.94
C ILE A 255 -27.28 21.70 -5.54
N VAL A 256 -27.51 22.18 -4.32
CA VAL A 256 -28.81 22.69 -3.89
C VAL A 256 -28.89 24.14 -4.36
N ILE A 257 -29.60 24.36 -5.46
CA ILE A 257 -30.09 25.68 -5.84
C ILE A 257 -31.38 25.89 -5.05
N PHE A 258 -31.36 26.81 -4.09
CA PHE A 258 -32.59 27.29 -3.44
C PHE A 258 -33.35 28.18 -4.45
N PRO A 259 -34.64 27.93 -4.73
CA PRO A 259 -35.48 28.93 -5.36
C PRO A 259 -35.87 29.97 -4.30
N VAL A 260 -35.64 31.24 -4.61
CA VAL A 260 -36.23 32.38 -3.89
C VAL A 260 -37.68 32.48 -4.35
N GLU A 261 -38.64 32.03 -3.53
CA GLU A 261 -40.05 32.35 -3.74
C GLU A 261 -40.48 33.50 -2.85
N GLY A 262 -41.08 34.48 -3.53
CA GLY A 262 -41.46 35.77 -2.99
C GLY A 262 -42.68 35.73 -2.06
N VAL A 263 -42.68 36.70 -1.17
CA VAL A 263 -43.79 37.18 -0.36
C VAL A 263 -45.02 37.46 -1.23
N HIS A 264 -46.18 36.88 -0.90
CA HIS A 264 -47.47 37.56 -1.06
C HIS A 264 -48.49 37.15 0.00
N ILE A 265 -49.11 38.18 0.57
CA ILE A 265 -50.09 38.20 1.66
C ILE A 265 -51.48 38.06 1.07
N GLY A 266 -52.38 37.29 1.69
CA GLY A 266 -53.79 37.26 1.31
C GLY A 266 -54.66 36.42 2.22
N GLN A 267 -55.46 37.10 3.05
CA GLN A 267 -56.43 36.52 3.98
C GLN A 267 -57.67 35.93 3.27
N GLY A 268 -58.33 34.94 3.87
CA GLY A 268 -59.65 34.48 3.45
C GLY A 268 -60.15 33.22 4.18
N LEU A 269 -61.01 33.44 5.18
CA LEU A 269 -61.68 32.49 6.08
C LEU A 269 -62.91 31.79 5.40
N PRO A 270 -63.67 30.88 6.05
CA PRO A 270 -63.78 29.46 5.70
C PRO A 270 -65.19 29.04 5.25
N ARG A 271 -65.38 27.74 4.89
CA ARG A 271 -66.52 26.85 5.28
C ARG A 271 -66.69 25.68 4.30
N GLY A 272 -67.14 24.54 4.85
CA GLY A 272 -68.04 23.63 4.13
C GLY A 272 -67.67 22.15 4.20
N ARG A 273 -68.41 21.41 5.02
CA ARG A 273 -68.47 19.94 5.04
C ARG A 273 -69.10 19.40 3.76
N CYS A 274 -68.72 18.19 3.36
CA CYS A 274 -69.60 17.01 3.20
C CYS A 274 -68.73 15.75 3.37
#